data_AF-A0A970ZXR6-F1
#
_entry.id   AF-A0A970ZXR6-F1
#
_cell.length_a   1.000
_cell.length_b   1.000
_cell.length_c   1.000
_cell.angle_alpha   90.00
_cell.angle_beta   90.00
_cell.angle_gamma   90.00
#
_symmetry.space_group_name_H-M   'P 1'
#
loop_
_entity.id
_entity.type
_entity.pdbx_description
1 polymer ?
#
loop_
_entity_poly.entity_id
_entity_poly.type
_entity_poly.pdbx_seq_one_letter_code
_entity_poly.pdbx_strand_id
1 'polypeptide(L)'
;GHGSLVAGVAVGTGDSGGAEPFELRYTYSVDAFSWLHVVEPIHLPAGPVTVTSSARWDGPSAWLDLIRWRKGTLVDGPQWIGTGAEGPSGLTITHTFEADPEYLFAPILADYDDRYLYNVSVVSRVSPYPAVGDGFNTFSGVAPGCMFAAVKFAMRSGTTFEDGVDTAIDDLVARRSEKNIKIINVSAGLVDSWGLPAQSVSLRDKVSSAVRSGVIVVAAAGNSAADPYEQTRRMSDPARTALAITVGASNDDNALTEYATYGFANPRTYTAEDFKPDLIAPGGSYYHTGIMSVDSGSTDGGLGPDIEPDDYTALEGTSFSSPYVAGCAALIIEAMERQGTRWDFHSDRHPRQVKMLLCATASETNAPRENGQSNPTLQRASGGPDGFPVGKDRFEGYGLINAEAAVEALSLTYIPGTSIREEMGSGPGDRRVWARTVHLAAGTALDVTVDNPADGDFDLYLYRMAPSASGTPVLLASSANPGAGTGESLTYTSGSDVSVLLVVKRVSGFGPFDLYSTQTEPVAVLPQ
;
A
#
# COMPACT_ATOMS: atom_id res chain seq x y z
N GLY A 1 19.03 -3.18 -7.10
CA GLY A 1 18.18 -2.09 -6.59
C GLY A 1 16.72 -2.34 -6.90
N HIS A 2 15.99 -1.34 -7.41
CA HIS A 2 14.52 -1.22 -7.36
C HIS A 2 13.69 -2.52 -7.50
N GLY A 3 13.93 -3.35 -8.52
CA GLY A 3 13.14 -4.57 -8.72
C GLY A 3 13.22 -5.59 -7.57
N SER A 4 14.37 -5.71 -6.90
CA SER A 4 14.54 -6.60 -5.75
C SER A 4 13.74 -6.10 -4.55
N LEU A 5 13.79 -4.79 -4.28
CA LEU A 5 13.03 -4.17 -3.18
C LEU A 5 11.51 -4.33 -3.42
N VAL A 6 11.05 -4.04 -4.64
CA VAL A 6 9.63 -4.23 -5.01
C VAL A 6 9.18 -5.67 -4.78
N ALA A 7 10.01 -6.66 -5.14
CA ALA A 7 9.72 -8.06 -4.85
C ALA A 7 9.74 -8.34 -3.33
N GLY A 8 10.70 -7.80 -2.61
CA GLY A 8 10.85 -7.94 -1.15
C GLY A 8 9.60 -7.47 -0.39
N VAL A 9 8.99 -6.36 -0.78
CA VAL A 9 7.74 -5.87 -0.16
C VAL A 9 6.60 -6.88 -0.28
N ALA A 10 6.50 -7.58 -1.41
CA ALA A 10 5.43 -8.56 -1.61
C ALA A 10 5.76 -9.92 -0.97
N VAL A 11 6.97 -10.44 -1.16
CA VAL A 11 7.31 -11.85 -0.91
C VAL A 11 8.63 -12.07 -0.16
N GLY A 12 9.30 -11.01 0.28
CA GLY A 12 10.56 -11.13 1.01
C GLY A 12 10.39 -11.89 2.31
N THR A 13 11.29 -12.82 2.64
CA THR A 13 11.21 -13.58 3.89
C THR A 13 11.56 -12.75 5.12
N GLY A 14 12.24 -11.62 4.94
CA GLY A 14 12.75 -10.78 6.03
C GLY A 14 13.88 -11.43 6.83
N ASP A 15 14.56 -12.44 6.28
CA ASP A 15 15.49 -13.32 7.01
C ASP A 15 16.58 -12.57 7.81
N SER A 16 17.16 -11.53 7.23
CA SER A 16 18.19 -10.69 7.88
C SER A 16 17.71 -10.05 9.19
N GLY A 17 16.43 -9.66 9.25
CA GLY A 17 15.87 -9.03 10.43
C GLY A 17 15.50 -10.00 11.55
N GLY A 18 15.21 -11.27 11.22
CA GLY A 18 14.73 -12.24 12.21
C GLY A 18 13.46 -11.80 12.95
N ALA A 19 13.00 -12.65 13.87
CA ALA A 19 11.78 -12.44 14.67
C ALA A 19 12.05 -11.88 16.08
N GLU A 20 13.32 -11.73 16.45
CA GLU A 20 13.77 -11.22 17.75
C GLU A 20 14.53 -9.89 17.56
N PRO A 21 14.67 -9.05 18.60
CA PRO A 21 15.48 -7.84 18.50
C PRO A 21 16.89 -8.13 17.95
N PHE A 22 17.33 -7.31 16.99
CA PHE A 22 18.50 -7.60 16.17
C PHE A 22 19.30 -6.32 15.89
N GLU A 23 20.42 -6.46 15.16
CA GLU A 23 21.12 -5.32 14.59
C GLU A 23 20.58 -5.07 13.18
N LEU A 24 19.78 -4.01 13.01
CA LEU A 24 19.33 -3.60 11.68
C LEU A 24 20.53 -3.09 10.89
N ARG A 25 20.71 -3.62 9.68
CA ARG A 25 21.73 -3.21 8.71
C ARG A 25 21.01 -2.69 7.47
N TYR A 26 21.39 -1.51 7.03
CA TYR A 26 20.84 -1.00 5.78
C TYR A 26 21.82 -0.07 5.07
N THR A 27 21.76 -0.10 3.75
CA THR A 27 22.66 0.61 2.86
C THR A 27 21.91 1.63 2.02
N TYR A 28 22.41 2.87 2.06
CA TYR A 28 22.07 3.92 1.12
C TYR A 28 23.16 4.00 0.06
N SER A 29 22.79 3.90 -1.21
CA SER A 29 23.74 3.94 -2.32
C SER A 29 23.20 4.69 -3.52
N VAL A 30 23.97 5.65 -4.03
CA VAL A 30 23.54 6.54 -5.12
C VAL A 30 24.68 6.88 -6.08
N ASP A 31 24.40 6.83 -7.39
CA ASP A 31 25.34 7.21 -8.47
C ASP A 31 25.20 8.68 -8.91
N ALA A 32 24.40 9.46 -8.18
CA ALA A 32 24.18 10.88 -8.40
C ALA A 32 25.22 11.76 -7.67
N PHE A 33 25.41 12.98 -8.18
CA PHE A 33 26.31 13.97 -7.60
C PHE A 33 25.53 14.97 -6.74
N SER A 34 25.96 15.13 -5.48
CA SER A 34 25.46 16.14 -4.56
C SER A 34 26.56 16.54 -3.58
N TRP A 35 26.46 17.71 -2.97
CA TRP A 35 27.32 18.07 -1.85
C TRP A 35 26.78 17.51 -0.53
N LEU A 36 25.48 17.18 -0.48
CA LEU A 36 24.78 16.61 0.67
C LEU A 36 24.04 15.33 0.26
N HIS A 37 24.26 14.28 1.02
CA HIS A 37 23.52 13.03 0.95
C HIS A 37 22.89 12.77 2.30
N VAL A 38 21.56 12.66 2.32
CA VAL A 38 20.78 12.27 3.49
C VAL A 38 20.38 10.82 3.27
N VAL A 39 20.82 9.95 4.17
CA VAL A 39 20.39 8.55 4.19
C VAL A 39 18.91 8.51 4.58
N GLU A 40 18.16 7.55 4.05
CA GLU A 40 16.75 7.41 4.42
C GLU A 40 16.57 7.31 5.95
N PRO A 41 15.66 8.11 6.54
CA PRO A 41 15.47 8.14 7.97
C PRO A 41 14.88 6.84 8.51
N ILE A 42 15.22 6.55 9.75
CA ILE A 42 14.57 5.53 10.56
C ILE A 42 13.79 6.16 11.71
N HIS A 43 12.68 5.51 12.07
CA HIS A 43 11.96 5.75 13.31
C HIS A 43 12.40 4.71 14.35
N LEU A 44 12.60 5.16 15.59
CA LEU A 44 13.07 4.31 16.68
C LEU A 44 12.15 4.46 17.90
N PRO A 45 11.84 3.36 18.61
CA PRO A 45 11.11 3.44 19.87
C PRO A 45 11.94 4.15 20.94
N ALA A 46 11.29 4.60 22.02
CA ALA A 46 12.01 5.19 23.15
C ALA A 46 12.96 4.17 23.80
N GLY A 47 14.22 4.57 24.02
CA GLY A 47 15.20 3.78 24.76
C GLY A 47 16.63 3.87 24.21
N PRO A 48 17.59 3.18 24.86
CA PRO A 48 18.98 3.24 24.47
C PRO A 48 19.21 2.52 23.14
N VAL A 49 19.89 3.19 22.22
CA VAL A 49 20.26 2.65 20.91
C VAL A 49 21.68 3.05 20.55
N THR A 50 22.36 2.19 19.81
CA THR A 50 23.63 2.49 19.15
C THR A 50 23.44 2.51 17.64
N VAL A 51 23.85 3.60 17.00
CA VAL A 51 23.89 3.75 15.54
C VAL A 51 25.35 3.86 15.11
N THR A 52 25.78 2.99 14.20
CA THR A 52 27.10 3.04 13.55
C THR A 52 26.93 3.25 12.06
N SER A 53 27.57 4.27 11.51
CA SER A 53 27.47 4.60 10.08
C SER A 53 28.85 4.59 9.45
N SER A 54 29.00 3.94 8.31
CA SER A 54 30.24 3.86 7.54
C SER A 54 30.02 4.36 6.13
N ALA A 55 30.79 5.34 5.68
CA ALA A 55 30.59 6.00 4.39
C ALA A 55 31.80 5.84 3.46
N ARG A 56 31.51 5.58 2.18
CA ARG A 56 32.46 5.59 1.06
C ARG A 56 31.91 6.45 -0.06
N TRP A 57 32.78 7.23 -0.69
CA TRP A 57 32.46 8.09 -1.81
C TRP A 57 33.72 8.40 -2.64
N ASP A 58 33.52 8.92 -3.84
CA ASP A 58 34.53 9.59 -4.64
C ASP A 58 34.39 11.11 -4.48
N GLY A 59 35.49 11.83 -4.28
CA GLY A 59 35.45 13.29 -4.10
C GLY A 59 36.43 13.81 -3.05
N PRO A 60 36.25 15.06 -2.59
CA PRO A 60 37.02 15.67 -1.50
C PRO A 60 36.75 15.00 -0.15
N SER A 61 37.47 15.43 0.89
CA SER A 61 37.10 15.11 2.28
C SER A 61 35.69 15.64 2.57
N ALA A 62 34.93 14.88 3.37
CA ALA A 62 33.56 15.21 3.74
C ALA A 62 33.32 14.92 5.23
N TRP A 63 32.23 15.46 5.75
CA TRP A 63 31.70 15.18 7.08
C TRP A 63 30.71 14.03 7.02
N LEU A 64 30.89 13.05 7.90
CA LEU A 64 29.89 12.05 8.23
C LEU A 64 29.32 12.38 9.61
N ASP A 65 28.03 12.68 9.66
CA ASP A 65 27.28 13.05 10.87
C ASP A 65 26.07 12.12 11.06
N LEU A 66 25.54 12.09 12.28
CA LEU A 66 24.20 11.56 12.59
C LEU A 66 23.31 12.70 13.06
N ILE A 67 22.18 12.88 12.38
CA ILE A 67 21.21 13.92 12.72
C ILE A 67 19.86 13.32 13.11
N ARG A 68 19.05 14.14 13.77
CA ARG A 68 17.62 13.92 13.99
C ARG A 68 16.79 15.16 13.72
N TRP A 69 15.53 14.98 13.36
CA TRP A 69 14.53 16.05 13.25
C TRP A 69 13.15 15.51 13.59
N ARG A 70 12.16 16.39 13.73
CA ARG A 70 10.83 16.00 14.20
C ARG A 70 10.12 15.14 13.15
N LYS A 71 9.53 14.02 13.58
CA LYS A 71 8.67 13.18 12.72
C LYS A 71 7.50 14.02 12.20
N GLY A 72 7.14 13.83 10.93
CA GLY A 72 6.07 14.55 10.25
C GLY A 72 6.50 15.87 9.62
N THR A 73 7.81 16.17 9.61
CA THR A 73 8.39 17.29 8.86
C THR A 73 9.44 16.79 7.89
N LEU A 74 9.72 17.60 6.86
CA LEU A 74 10.99 17.48 6.13
C LEU A 74 12.17 17.67 7.11
N VAL A 75 13.41 17.54 6.62
CA VAL A 75 14.62 17.84 7.41
C VAL A 75 14.67 19.34 7.76
N ASP A 76 13.93 19.73 8.78
CA ASP A 76 13.75 21.09 9.28
C ASP A 76 14.32 21.18 10.71
N GLY A 77 15.19 22.17 10.93
CA GLY A 77 15.93 22.32 12.18
C GLY A 77 16.64 21.05 12.65
N PRO A 78 17.47 20.39 11.82
CA PRO A 78 18.14 19.16 12.21
C PRO A 78 19.04 19.37 13.44
N GLN A 79 19.11 18.35 14.29
CA GLN A 79 19.93 18.31 15.50
C GLN A 79 20.97 17.21 15.37
N TRP A 80 22.24 17.55 15.61
CA TRP A 80 23.33 16.59 15.56
C TRP A 80 23.37 15.74 16.83
N ILE A 81 23.62 14.45 16.66
CA ILE A 81 23.79 13.50 17.74
C ILE A 81 25.28 13.22 17.89
N GLY A 82 25.85 13.60 19.03
CA GLY A 82 27.28 13.45 19.28
C GLY A 82 28.13 14.34 18.37
N THR A 83 29.33 13.88 18.05
CA THR A 83 30.29 14.57 17.17
C THR A 83 30.56 13.70 15.96
N GLY A 84 30.33 14.22 14.75
CA GLY A 84 30.69 13.54 13.51
C GLY A 84 32.19 13.48 13.27
N ALA A 85 32.57 13.03 12.07
CA ALA A 85 33.95 12.94 11.63
C ALA A 85 34.15 13.58 10.26
N GLU A 86 35.26 14.31 10.08
CA GLU A 86 35.69 14.83 8.79
C GLU A 86 36.94 14.09 8.32
N GLY A 87 36.99 13.78 7.03
CA GLY A 87 38.19 13.19 6.44
C GLY A 87 37.94 12.64 5.05
N PRO A 88 38.94 11.95 4.48
CA PRO A 88 38.79 11.29 3.20
C PRO A 88 37.80 10.10 3.28
N SER A 89 37.38 9.62 2.12
CA SER A 89 36.52 8.44 1.94
C SER A 89 36.92 7.24 2.81
N GLY A 90 35.93 6.57 3.41
CA GLY A 90 36.13 5.47 4.36
C GLY A 90 35.98 5.87 5.84
N LEU A 91 35.13 6.86 6.13
CA LEU A 91 34.83 7.28 7.50
C LEU A 91 33.84 6.33 8.19
N THR A 92 33.96 6.26 9.51
CA THR A 92 33.01 5.55 10.37
C THR A 92 32.75 6.38 11.64
N ILE A 93 31.48 6.53 12.00
CA ILE A 93 31.04 7.15 13.26
C ILE A 93 30.16 6.16 14.03
N THR A 94 30.18 6.24 15.36
CA THR A 94 29.33 5.44 16.25
C THR A 94 28.78 6.32 17.36
N HIS A 95 27.47 6.31 17.56
CA HIS A 95 26.80 7.06 18.61
C HIS A 95 25.86 6.16 19.40
N THR A 96 25.94 6.26 20.73
CA THR A 96 24.96 5.67 21.65
C THR A 96 24.18 6.79 22.30
N PHE A 97 22.86 6.73 22.23
CA PHE A 97 21.96 7.76 22.73
C PHE A 97 20.61 7.16 23.15
N GLU A 98 19.81 7.95 23.87
CA GLU A 98 18.41 7.62 24.15
C GLU A 98 17.54 8.12 23.00
N ALA A 99 16.94 7.19 22.25
CA ALA A 99 16.02 7.50 21.18
C ALA A 99 14.70 8.07 21.72
N ASP A 100 14.13 8.99 20.94
CA ASP A 100 12.85 9.64 21.22
C ASP A 100 11.94 9.40 20.01
N PRO A 101 10.77 8.76 20.19
CA PRO A 101 9.87 8.40 19.09
C PRO A 101 9.21 9.62 18.42
N GLU A 102 9.38 10.84 18.94
CA GLU A 102 8.98 12.07 18.26
C GLU A 102 9.93 12.48 17.12
N TYR A 103 11.10 11.82 17.01
CA TYR A 103 12.14 12.16 16.04
C TYR A 103 12.40 11.04 15.03
N LEU A 104 12.88 11.46 13.86
CA LEU A 104 13.49 10.63 12.84
C LEU A 104 15.01 10.76 12.95
N PHE A 105 15.74 9.71 12.58
CA PHE A 105 17.20 9.66 12.67
C PHE A 105 17.79 9.29 11.32
N ALA A 106 18.79 10.05 10.85
CA ALA A 106 19.48 9.74 9.61
C ALA A 106 20.96 10.10 9.68
N PRO A 107 21.85 9.24 9.18
CA PRO A 107 23.19 9.64 8.80
C PRO A 107 23.16 10.64 7.65
N ILE A 108 24.07 11.61 7.67
CA ILE A 108 24.32 12.49 6.52
C ILE A 108 25.78 12.47 6.15
N LEU A 109 26.06 12.54 4.85
CA LEU A 109 27.39 12.75 4.29
C LEU A 109 27.37 14.10 3.56
N ALA A 110 28.19 15.04 4.01
CA ALA A 110 28.18 16.40 3.47
C ALA A 110 29.59 16.98 3.29
N ASP A 111 29.81 17.67 2.19
CA ASP A 111 30.91 18.62 2.07
C ASP A 111 30.35 20.04 2.25
N TYR A 112 30.65 20.66 3.40
CA TYR A 112 30.16 22.01 3.75
C TYR A 112 30.86 23.14 2.98
N ASP A 113 31.82 22.84 2.10
CA ASP A 113 32.34 23.75 1.06
C ASP A 113 31.55 23.64 -0.27
N ASP A 114 30.40 22.96 -0.27
CA ASP A 114 29.50 22.76 -1.43
C ASP A 114 30.13 22.03 -2.63
N ARG A 115 31.17 21.23 -2.40
CA ARG A 115 31.81 20.42 -3.47
C ARG A 115 31.08 19.08 -3.63
N TYR A 116 31.01 18.60 -4.87
CA TYR A 116 30.29 17.37 -5.18
C TYR A 116 31.01 16.11 -4.69
N LEU A 117 30.22 15.23 -4.09
CA LEU A 117 30.52 13.84 -3.77
C LEU A 117 29.84 12.94 -4.81
N TYR A 118 30.48 11.82 -5.15
CA TYR A 118 30.02 10.88 -6.17
C TYR A 118 30.08 9.45 -5.64
N ASN A 119 29.33 8.53 -6.26
CA ASN A 119 29.37 7.09 -5.95
C ASN A 119 29.28 6.84 -4.43
N VAL A 120 28.30 7.48 -3.81
CA VAL A 120 28.15 7.47 -2.35
C VAL A 120 27.49 6.18 -1.91
N SER A 121 28.09 5.52 -0.92
CA SER A 121 27.50 4.44 -0.16
C SER A 121 27.65 4.71 1.34
N VAL A 122 26.55 4.58 2.08
CA VAL A 122 26.52 4.71 3.54
C VAL A 122 25.83 3.48 4.13
N VAL A 123 26.60 2.64 4.82
CA VAL A 123 26.12 1.49 5.57
C VAL A 123 25.80 1.93 6.99
N SER A 124 24.58 1.64 7.43
CA SER A 124 24.07 2.02 8.75
C SER A 124 23.71 0.76 9.54
N ARG A 125 24.21 0.67 10.77
CA ARG A 125 23.91 -0.42 11.72
C ARG A 125 23.25 0.15 12.97
N VAL A 126 22.10 -0.39 13.35
CA VAL A 126 21.27 0.08 14.46
C VAL A 126 21.03 -1.07 15.42
N SER A 127 21.48 -0.94 16.66
CA SER A 127 21.37 -2.00 17.66
C SER A 127 21.05 -1.47 19.06
N PRO A 128 20.05 -2.05 19.76
CA PRO A 128 19.09 -3.01 19.22
C PRO A 128 18.05 -2.31 18.33
N TYR A 129 17.57 -3.01 17.30
CA TYR A 129 16.34 -2.66 16.58
C TYR A 129 15.20 -3.57 17.07
N PRO A 130 14.00 -3.04 17.37
CA PRO A 130 12.91 -3.84 17.91
C PRO A 130 12.38 -4.83 16.87
N ALA A 131 12.02 -6.04 17.33
CA ALA A 131 11.17 -6.93 16.57
C ALA A 131 9.68 -6.55 16.70
N VAL A 132 8.86 -7.02 15.76
CA VAL A 132 7.40 -6.82 15.78
C VAL A 132 6.74 -7.61 16.94
N GLY A 133 7.28 -8.78 17.28
CA GLY A 133 6.80 -9.60 18.39
C GLY A 133 5.60 -10.50 18.06
N ASP A 134 5.30 -10.69 16.77
CA ASP A 134 4.21 -11.54 16.27
C ASP A 134 4.69 -12.94 15.82
N GLY A 135 5.99 -13.23 15.95
CA GLY A 135 6.63 -14.48 15.53
C GLY A 135 7.06 -14.51 14.07
N PHE A 136 6.84 -13.43 13.31
CA PHE A 136 7.36 -13.26 11.96
C PHE A 136 8.63 -12.41 11.96
N ASN A 137 9.38 -12.49 10.85
CA ASN A 137 10.56 -11.65 10.69
C ASN A 137 10.17 -10.18 10.54
N THR A 138 10.94 -9.28 11.16
CA THR A 138 10.62 -7.85 11.33
C THR A 138 10.32 -7.12 10.03
N PHE A 139 11.09 -7.40 8.97
CA PHE A 139 10.90 -6.82 7.63
C PHE A 139 10.48 -7.87 6.61
N SER A 140 9.56 -8.76 6.99
CA SER A 140 8.93 -9.68 6.05
C SER A 140 8.02 -8.93 5.07
N GLY A 141 8.01 -9.39 3.82
CA GLY A 141 7.03 -8.97 2.84
C GLY A 141 5.63 -9.44 3.26
N VAL A 142 4.59 -8.89 2.62
CA VAL A 142 3.20 -9.16 3.01
C VAL A 142 2.80 -10.65 2.86
N ALA A 143 3.36 -11.36 1.88
CA ALA A 143 3.07 -12.76 1.60
C ALA A 143 4.38 -13.57 1.42
N PRO A 144 5.16 -13.78 2.48
CA PRO A 144 6.52 -14.35 2.39
C PRO A 144 6.51 -15.84 2.01
N GLY A 145 5.36 -16.52 2.13
CA GLY A 145 5.17 -17.90 1.68
C GLY A 145 4.91 -18.05 0.17
N CYS A 146 4.78 -16.94 -0.57
CA CYS A 146 4.54 -16.98 -2.01
C CYS A 146 5.82 -17.25 -2.81
N MET A 147 5.68 -18.02 -3.89
CA MET A 147 6.69 -18.06 -4.95
C MET A 147 6.59 -16.80 -5.81
N PHE A 148 7.66 -16.47 -6.53
CA PHE A 148 7.66 -15.36 -7.48
C PHE A 148 8.28 -15.76 -8.83
N ALA A 149 7.89 -15.02 -9.86
CA ALA A 149 8.52 -15.02 -11.18
C ALA A 149 8.93 -13.58 -11.49
N ALA A 150 10.06 -13.41 -12.17
CA ALA A 150 10.60 -12.09 -12.50
C ALA A 150 10.86 -11.97 -14.01
N VAL A 151 10.43 -10.86 -14.59
CA VAL A 151 10.76 -10.45 -15.97
C VAL A 151 11.32 -9.04 -15.92
N LYS A 152 12.55 -8.86 -16.42
CA LYS A 152 13.17 -7.54 -16.55
C LYS A 152 12.71 -6.88 -17.84
N PHE A 153 12.00 -5.76 -17.73
CA PHE A 153 11.54 -4.97 -18.88
C PHE A 153 12.05 -3.51 -18.88
N ALA A 154 12.60 -3.03 -17.76
CA ALA A 154 13.15 -1.69 -17.64
C ALA A 154 14.66 -1.64 -17.97
N MET A 155 15.13 -0.51 -18.50
CA MET A 155 16.55 -0.21 -18.69
C MET A 155 17.27 -0.01 -17.34
N ARG A 156 18.62 0.10 -17.35
CA ARG A 156 19.39 0.44 -16.12
C ARG A 156 18.93 1.77 -15.52
N SER A 157 18.56 2.74 -16.34
CA SER A 157 18.04 4.06 -15.93
C SER A 157 16.66 4.02 -15.28
N GLY A 158 16.00 2.85 -15.20
CA GLY A 158 14.60 2.75 -14.77
C GLY A 158 13.59 3.11 -15.85
N THR A 159 14.02 3.62 -17.01
CA THR A 159 13.13 3.93 -18.13
C THR A 159 12.43 2.67 -18.65
N THR A 160 11.13 2.79 -18.93
CA THR A 160 10.29 1.72 -19.47
C THR A 160 9.70 2.15 -20.80
N PHE A 161 9.56 1.18 -21.71
CA PHE A 161 8.99 1.37 -23.04
C PHE A 161 7.81 0.41 -23.21
N GLU A 162 6.83 0.81 -24.01
CA GLU A 162 5.60 0.06 -24.21
C GLU A 162 5.86 -1.36 -24.72
N ASP A 163 6.77 -1.54 -25.68
CA ASP A 163 7.14 -2.84 -26.23
C ASP A 163 7.73 -3.80 -25.19
N GLY A 164 8.55 -3.28 -24.27
CA GLY A 164 9.11 -4.02 -23.16
C GLY A 164 8.05 -4.47 -22.16
N VAL A 165 7.13 -3.56 -21.79
CA VAL A 165 6.01 -3.88 -20.88
C VAL A 165 5.07 -4.91 -21.52
N ASP A 166 4.74 -4.71 -22.80
CA ASP A 166 3.88 -5.60 -23.58
C ASP A 166 4.44 -7.01 -23.65
N THR A 167 5.73 -7.14 -23.95
CA THR A 167 6.40 -8.44 -24.06
C THR A 167 6.47 -9.14 -22.70
N ALA A 168 6.71 -8.38 -21.62
CA ALA A 168 6.77 -8.95 -20.28
C ALA A 168 5.41 -9.48 -19.80
N ILE A 169 4.33 -8.74 -20.07
CA ILE A 169 2.96 -9.19 -19.75
C ILE A 169 2.63 -10.44 -20.56
N ASP A 170 2.93 -10.47 -21.86
CA ASP A 170 2.67 -11.64 -22.71
C ASP A 170 3.43 -12.87 -22.21
N ASP A 171 4.70 -12.73 -21.84
CA ASP A 171 5.55 -13.83 -21.36
C ASP A 171 5.01 -14.46 -20.07
N LEU A 172 4.60 -13.62 -19.11
CA LEU A 172 4.00 -14.05 -17.84
C LEU A 172 2.62 -14.68 -18.05
N VAL A 173 1.75 -14.04 -18.85
CA VAL A 173 0.41 -14.55 -19.16
C VAL A 173 0.49 -15.89 -19.90
N ALA A 174 1.42 -16.06 -20.85
CA ALA A 174 1.60 -17.32 -21.57
C ALA A 174 1.96 -18.50 -20.65
N ARG A 175 2.69 -18.24 -19.56
CA ARG A 175 3.13 -19.26 -18.59
C ARG A 175 2.23 -19.35 -17.35
N ARG A 176 1.19 -18.53 -17.24
CA ARG A 176 0.39 -18.37 -16.01
C ARG A 176 -0.13 -19.66 -15.40
N SER A 177 -0.66 -20.57 -16.22
CA SER A 177 -1.22 -21.83 -15.73
C SER A 177 -0.14 -22.85 -15.38
N GLU A 178 0.96 -22.89 -16.16
CA GLU A 178 2.09 -23.79 -15.91
C GLU A 178 2.86 -23.40 -14.65
N LYS A 179 3.07 -22.10 -14.45
CA LYS A 179 3.86 -21.53 -13.33
C LYS A 179 3.00 -21.02 -12.19
N ASN A 180 1.68 -21.19 -12.27
CA ASN A 180 0.70 -20.71 -11.29
C ASN A 180 0.81 -19.19 -11.00
N ILE A 181 1.02 -18.38 -12.04
CA ILE A 181 1.16 -16.91 -11.95
C ILE A 181 -0.23 -16.29 -11.90
N LYS A 182 -0.68 -15.93 -10.70
CA LYS A 182 -2.01 -15.34 -10.49
C LYS A 182 -1.99 -13.81 -10.39
N ILE A 183 -0.82 -13.23 -10.12
CA ILE A 183 -0.64 -11.80 -9.87
C ILE A 183 0.59 -11.31 -10.64
N ILE A 184 0.45 -10.18 -11.33
CA ILE A 184 1.54 -9.41 -11.93
C ILE A 184 1.54 -8.04 -11.27
N ASN A 185 2.68 -7.65 -10.69
CA ASN A 185 2.88 -6.30 -10.18
C ASN A 185 3.64 -5.46 -11.22
N VAL A 186 3.16 -4.26 -11.49
CA VAL A 186 3.78 -3.27 -12.38
C VAL A 186 4.02 -1.97 -11.63
N SER A 187 5.18 -1.88 -10.99
CA SER A 187 5.68 -0.65 -10.35
C SER A 187 6.36 0.28 -11.38
N ALA A 188 5.64 0.64 -12.43
CA ALA A 188 6.11 1.49 -13.52
C ALA A 188 4.93 2.11 -14.30
N GLY A 189 5.20 3.20 -15.02
CA GLY A 189 4.25 3.83 -15.95
C GLY A 189 4.94 4.28 -17.23
N LEU A 190 4.18 4.35 -18.33
CA LEU A 190 4.69 4.80 -19.62
C LEU A 190 4.98 6.29 -19.64
N VAL A 191 6.05 6.65 -20.35
CA VAL A 191 6.38 8.03 -20.69
C VAL A 191 6.54 8.20 -22.20
N ASP A 192 6.23 9.38 -22.72
CA ASP A 192 6.45 9.72 -24.13
C ASP A 192 7.91 10.15 -24.40
N SER A 193 8.20 10.58 -25.63
CA SER A 193 9.54 11.04 -26.02
C SER A 193 10.04 12.27 -25.26
N TRP A 194 9.15 12.99 -24.58
CA TRP A 194 9.46 14.17 -23.76
C TRP A 194 9.49 13.84 -22.26
N GLY A 195 9.31 12.56 -21.89
CA GLY A 195 9.24 12.12 -20.50
C GLY A 195 7.88 12.40 -19.84
N LEU A 196 6.84 12.77 -20.59
CA LEU A 196 5.52 13.05 -20.04
C LEU A 196 4.70 11.75 -19.91
N PRO A 197 3.79 11.66 -18.93
CA PRO A 197 2.92 10.49 -18.75
C PRO A 197 2.15 10.13 -20.04
N ALA A 198 2.34 8.91 -20.53
CA ALA A 198 1.74 8.44 -21.77
C ALA A 198 0.49 7.59 -21.55
N GLN A 199 -0.43 7.65 -22.52
CA GLN A 199 -1.66 6.84 -22.56
C GLN A 199 -1.61 5.91 -23.78
N SER A 200 -1.85 4.62 -23.59
CA SER A 200 -1.97 3.60 -24.61
C SER A 200 -3.25 2.78 -24.43
N VAL A 201 -4.15 2.84 -25.40
CA VAL A 201 -5.32 1.94 -25.47
C VAL A 201 -4.87 0.49 -25.60
N SER A 202 -3.84 0.23 -26.42
CA SER A 202 -3.31 -1.12 -26.67
C SER A 202 -2.81 -1.78 -25.39
N LEU A 203 -2.02 -1.06 -24.59
CA LEU A 203 -1.53 -1.57 -23.31
C LEU A 203 -2.68 -1.85 -22.33
N ARG A 204 -3.68 -0.97 -22.25
CA ARG A 204 -4.85 -1.18 -21.38
C ARG A 204 -5.70 -2.38 -21.81
N ASP A 205 -5.87 -2.59 -23.12
CA ASP A 205 -6.54 -3.77 -23.66
C ASP A 205 -5.76 -5.05 -23.37
N LYS A 206 -4.43 -4.99 -23.43
CA LYS A 206 -3.55 -6.11 -23.06
C LYS A 206 -3.64 -6.44 -21.57
N VAL A 207 -3.55 -5.44 -20.69
CA VAL A 207 -3.73 -5.62 -19.24
C VAL A 207 -5.12 -6.17 -18.93
N SER A 208 -6.17 -5.66 -19.59
CA SER A 208 -7.52 -6.20 -19.47
C SER A 208 -7.60 -7.67 -19.92
N SER A 209 -6.87 -8.04 -20.97
CA SER A 209 -6.80 -9.41 -21.47
C SER A 209 -6.04 -10.34 -20.51
N ALA A 210 -4.99 -9.84 -19.85
CA ALA A 210 -4.30 -10.56 -18.78
C ALA A 210 -5.27 -10.86 -17.61
N VAL A 211 -6.05 -9.87 -17.18
CA VAL A 211 -7.05 -10.05 -16.12
C VAL A 211 -8.16 -11.02 -16.51
N ARG A 212 -8.67 -10.93 -17.75
CA ARG A 212 -9.62 -11.90 -18.33
C ARG A 212 -9.07 -13.32 -18.43
N SER A 213 -7.75 -13.46 -18.41
CA SER A 213 -7.04 -14.73 -18.40
C SER A 213 -6.72 -15.22 -16.98
N GLY A 214 -7.40 -14.69 -15.95
CA GLY A 214 -7.23 -15.12 -14.56
C GLY A 214 -5.98 -14.59 -13.88
N VAL A 215 -5.39 -13.49 -14.37
CA VAL A 215 -4.19 -12.87 -13.78
C VAL A 215 -4.51 -11.47 -13.25
N ILE A 216 -4.45 -11.27 -11.94
CA ILE A 216 -4.57 -9.94 -11.34
C ILE A 216 -3.39 -9.09 -11.79
N VAL A 217 -3.64 -7.86 -12.22
CA VAL A 217 -2.59 -6.87 -12.47
C VAL A 217 -2.72 -5.76 -11.43
N VAL A 218 -1.66 -5.55 -10.66
CA VAL A 218 -1.54 -4.45 -9.69
C VAL A 218 -0.56 -3.43 -10.25
N ALA A 219 -0.94 -2.16 -10.29
CA ALA A 219 -0.14 -1.10 -10.89
C ALA A 219 0.02 0.09 -9.95
N ALA A 220 1.23 0.63 -9.88
CA ALA A 220 1.53 1.87 -9.17
C ALA A 220 0.81 3.06 -9.83
N ALA A 221 0.24 3.97 -9.03
CA ALA A 221 -0.46 5.15 -9.56
C ALA A 221 0.47 6.20 -10.20
N GLY A 222 1.74 6.25 -9.76
CA GLY A 222 2.72 7.26 -10.15
C GLY A 222 3.05 8.24 -9.00
N ASN A 223 4.15 8.98 -9.16
CA ASN A 223 4.74 9.82 -8.10
C ASN A 223 4.82 11.32 -8.49
N SER A 224 3.94 11.79 -9.36
CA SER A 224 4.06 13.11 -9.98
C SER A 224 3.08 14.13 -9.41
N ALA A 225 2.31 13.84 -8.36
CA ALA A 225 1.25 14.76 -7.89
C ALA A 225 1.76 16.14 -7.43
N ALA A 226 3.00 16.22 -6.96
CA ALA A 226 3.65 17.44 -6.50
C ALA A 226 4.28 18.27 -7.64
N ASP A 227 4.30 17.77 -8.88
CA ASP A 227 4.89 18.51 -9.99
C ASP A 227 4.13 19.82 -10.27
N PRO A 228 4.84 20.92 -10.61
CA PRO A 228 4.21 22.21 -10.83
C PRO A 228 3.36 22.27 -12.12
N TYR A 229 3.57 21.34 -13.07
CA TYR A 229 2.93 21.36 -14.37
C TYR A 229 1.80 20.32 -14.47
N GLU A 230 0.59 20.73 -14.81
CA GLU A 230 -0.56 19.83 -14.93
C GLU A 230 -0.34 18.65 -15.88
N GLN A 231 0.42 18.86 -16.96
CA GLN A 231 0.72 17.82 -17.94
C GLN A 231 1.59 16.68 -17.40
N THR A 232 2.42 16.93 -16.38
CA THR A 232 3.27 15.90 -15.75
C THR A 232 2.56 15.17 -14.61
N ARG A 233 1.57 15.79 -13.98
CA ARG A 233 0.76 15.20 -12.89
C ARG A 233 -0.21 14.09 -13.35
N ARG A 234 -0.28 13.80 -14.64
CA ARG A 234 -1.27 12.87 -15.20
C ARG A 234 -0.91 11.43 -14.88
N MET A 235 -1.91 10.61 -14.56
CA MET A 235 -1.74 9.17 -14.49
C MET A 235 -1.42 8.59 -15.88
N SER A 236 -0.35 7.80 -15.98
CA SER A 236 0.01 7.06 -17.19
C SER A 236 -0.56 5.64 -17.19
N ASP A 237 -0.51 4.99 -18.34
CA ASP A 237 -0.83 3.56 -18.44
C ASP A 237 0.37 2.71 -18.00
N PRO A 238 0.17 1.53 -17.38
CA PRO A 238 -1.07 0.74 -17.33
C PRO A 238 -2.04 1.08 -16.17
N ALA A 239 -1.69 2.02 -15.29
CA ALA A 239 -2.44 2.33 -14.07
C ALA A 239 -3.91 2.74 -14.32
N ARG A 240 -4.26 3.19 -15.52
CA ARG A 240 -5.65 3.53 -15.86
C ARG A 240 -6.48 2.35 -16.36
N THR A 241 -5.95 1.13 -16.38
CA THR A 241 -6.74 -0.03 -16.83
C THR A 241 -7.88 -0.31 -15.83
N ALA A 242 -9.13 -0.33 -16.30
CA ALA A 242 -10.31 -0.50 -15.44
C ALA A 242 -10.26 -1.79 -14.60
N LEU A 243 -9.74 -2.89 -15.18
CA LEU A 243 -9.61 -4.19 -14.52
C LEU A 243 -8.36 -4.34 -13.65
N ALA A 244 -7.36 -3.47 -13.78
CA ALA A 244 -6.19 -3.48 -12.89
C ALA A 244 -6.55 -2.92 -11.51
N ILE A 245 -5.76 -3.26 -10.49
CA ILE A 245 -5.80 -2.66 -9.17
C ILE A 245 -4.75 -1.55 -9.15
N THR A 246 -5.18 -0.30 -9.06
CA THR A 246 -4.26 0.85 -9.08
C THR A 246 -4.06 1.41 -7.69
N VAL A 247 -2.80 1.60 -7.31
CA VAL A 247 -2.43 1.81 -5.91
C VAL A 247 -1.69 3.13 -5.72
N GLY A 248 -2.26 4.02 -4.90
CA GLY A 248 -1.57 5.20 -4.36
C GLY A 248 -0.80 4.88 -3.06
N ALA A 249 -0.04 5.85 -2.55
CA ALA A 249 0.86 5.64 -1.42
C ALA A 249 0.41 6.39 -0.16
N SER A 250 0.40 5.70 0.98
CA SER A 250 0.24 6.30 2.31
C SER A 250 1.56 6.33 3.08
N ASN A 251 1.65 7.24 4.05
CA ASN A 251 2.74 7.33 5.01
C ASN A 251 2.46 6.54 6.30
N ASP A 252 3.38 6.62 7.25
CA ASP A 252 3.37 5.93 8.55
C ASP A 252 2.12 6.22 9.40
N ASP A 253 1.50 7.38 9.19
CA ASP A 253 0.31 7.83 9.92
C ASP A 253 -0.98 7.61 9.09
N ASN A 254 -0.92 6.77 8.06
CA ASN A 254 -2.00 6.43 7.15
C ASN A 254 -2.55 7.61 6.32
N ALA A 255 -1.82 8.72 6.23
CA ALA A 255 -2.20 9.84 5.37
C ALA A 255 -1.69 9.63 3.94
N LEU A 256 -2.41 10.18 2.95
CA LEU A 256 -2.00 10.17 1.56
C LEU A 256 -0.68 10.96 1.39
N THR A 257 0.29 10.37 0.69
CA THR A 257 1.61 10.99 0.45
C THR A 257 1.54 12.14 -0.55
N GLU A 258 2.50 13.06 -0.52
CA GLU A 258 2.47 14.23 -1.39
C GLU A 258 2.67 13.89 -2.86
N TYR A 259 3.49 12.88 -3.15
CA TYR A 259 3.87 12.49 -4.50
C TYR A 259 2.80 11.62 -5.19
N ALA A 260 1.92 10.94 -4.44
CA ALA A 260 0.99 9.96 -5.00
C ALA A 260 0.05 10.58 -6.05
N THR A 261 0.24 10.21 -7.31
CA THR A 261 -0.56 10.63 -8.46
C THR A 261 -2.04 10.28 -8.26
N TYR A 262 -2.92 11.23 -8.58
CA TYR A 262 -4.37 11.11 -8.42
C TYR A 262 -5.11 11.07 -9.77
N GLY A 263 -6.38 10.67 -9.73
CA GLY A 263 -7.26 10.55 -10.89
C GLY A 263 -7.61 11.88 -11.57
N PHE A 264 -8.21 11.75 -12.75
CA PHE A 264 -8.60 12.88 -13.58
C PHE A 264 -9.78 13.64 -12.97
N ALA A 265 -9.75 14.97 -13.08
CA ALA A 265 -10.88 15.83 -12.71
C ALA A 265 -12.11 15.62 -13.60
N ASN A 266 -11.92 15.15 -14.83
CA ASN A 266 -13.00 14.87 -15.78
C ASN A 266 -12.79 13.46 -16.34
N PRO A 267 -13.14 12.41 -15.58
CA PRO A 267 -12.94 11.03 -16.00
C PRO A 267 -13.81 10.66 -17.20
N ARG A 268 -13.25 9.92 -18.17
CA ARG A 268 -14.02 9.38 -19.30
C ARG A 268 -15.02 8.33 -18.80
N THR A 269 -16.31 8.65 -18.88
CA THR A 269 -17.39 7.82 -18.33
C THR A 269 -17.67 6.54 -19.12
N TYR A 270 -17.27 6.47 -20.41
CA TYR A 270 -17.60 5.33 -21.27
C TYR A 270 -16.69 4.11 -21.10
N THR A 271 -15.60 4.18 -20.32
CA THR A 271 -14.67 3.04 -20.16
C THR A 271 -14.39 2.61 -18.73
N ALA A 272 -14.88 3.33 -17.71
CA ALA A 272 -14.54 3.14 -16.29
C ALA A 272 -13.03 3.24 -15.94
N GLU A 273 -12.17 3.55 -16.91
CA GLU A 273 -10.69 3.51 -16.78
C GLU A 273 -10.11 4.69 -15.98
N ASP A 274 -10.77 5.84 -16.00
CA ASP A 274 -10.22 7.06 -15.40
C ASP A 274 -10.62 7.25 -13.92
N PHE A 275 -11.47 6.38 -13.38
CA PHE A 275 -11.87 6.41 -11.96
C PHE A 275 -10.79 5.73 -11.10
N LYS A 276 -9.66 6.40 -10.91
CA LYS A 276 -8.44 5.89 -10.25
C LYS A 276 -7.88 6.90 -9.22
N PRO A 277 -7.01 6.48 -8.26
CA PRO A 277 -6.60 5.10 -7.97
C PRO A 277 -7.76 4.25 -7.44
N ASP A 278 -7.56 2.94 -7.26
CA ASP A 278 -8.56 2.09 -6.64
C ASP A 278 -8.51 2.17 -5.11
N LEU A 279 -7.31 2.18 -4.53
CA LEU A 279 -7.07 2.30 -3.10
C LEU A 279 -5.64 2.81 -2.86
N ILE A 280 -5.28 3.01 -1.60
CA ILE A 280 -3.90 3.34 -1.19
C ILE A 280 -3.34 2.31 -0.22
N ALA A 281 -2.02 2.20 -0.17
CA ALA A 281 -1.28 1.31 0.72
C ALA A 281 0.05 1.94 1.13
N PRO A 282 0.74 1.43 2.18
CA PRO A 282 2.02 1.97 2.62
C PRO A 282 3.02 2.09 1.46
N GLY A 283 3.56 3.29 1.25
CA GLY A 283 4.54 3.58 0.20
C GLY A 283 5.74 4.39 0.67
N GLY A 284 5.82 4.74 1.96
CA GLY A 284 6.88 5.58 2.52
C GLY A 284 6.66 7.08 2.25
N SER A 285 7.45 7.94 2.90
CA SER A 285 7.23 9.40 2.88
C SER A 285 8.50 10.20 3.14
N TYR A 286 8.59 11.38 2.51
CA TYR A 286 9.62 12.39 2.79
C TYR A 286 9.52 13.03 4.17
N TYR A 287 8.35 12.92 4.81
CA TYR A 287 8.06 13.50 6.12
C TYR A 287 8.17 12.48 7.26
N HIS A 288 8.31 11.19 6.92
CA HIS A 288 8.32 10.06 7.84
C HIS A 288 9.44 9.09 7.48
N THR A 289 9.12 7.82 7.18
CA THR A 289 10.12 6.81 6.82
C THR A 289 9.85 6.25 5.42
N GLY A 290 10.90 5.70 4.79
CA GLY A 290 10.78 4.90 3.58
C GLY A 290 10.31 3.47 3.87
N ILE A 291 9.95 2.72 2.83
CA ILE A 291 9.68 1.29 2.94
C ILE A 291 11.01 0.53 2.97
N MET A 292 11.36 -0.01 4.14
CA MET A 292 12.51 -0.88 4.30
C MET A 292 12.28 -2.21 3.57
N SER A 293 13.18 -2.56 2.66
CA SER A 293 13.12 -3.80 1.88
C SER A 293 14.50 -4.32 1.54
N VAL A 294 14.56 -5.52 0.95
CA VAL A 294 15.82 -6.21 0.64
C VAL A 294 16.71 -5.36 -0.26
N ASP A 295 17.97 -5.16 0.12
CA ASP A 295 18.97 -4.66 -0.82
C ASP A 295 19.43 -5.79 -1.76
N SER A 296 19.73 -5.45 -3.01
CA SER A 296 20.26 -6.44 -3.94
C SER A 296 21.68 -6.85 -3.55
N GLY A 297 21.82 -8.03 -2.93
CA GLY A 297 23.11 -8.61 -2.53
C GLY A 297 24.09 -9.00 -3.65
N SER A 298 23.99 -8.36 -4.82
CA SER A 298 24.97 -8.45 -5.91
C SER A 298 25.71 -7.15 -6.15
N THR A 299 25.05 -6.00 -5.94
CA THR A 299 25.61 -4.67 -6.19
C THR A 299 24.81 -3.59 -5.47
N ASP A 300 25.51 -2.63 -4.87
CA ASP A 300 24.89 -1.48 -4.19
C ASP A 300 24.53 -0.40 -5.19
N GLY A 301 23.30 -0.44 -5.71
CA GLY A 301 22.87 0.52 -6.75
C GLY A 301 23.66 0.45 -8.06
N GLY A 302 24.45 -0.61 -8.28
CA GLY A 302 25.33 -0.75 -9.43
C GLY A 302 26.62 0.07 -9.35
N LEU A 303 26.99 0.53 -8.15
CA LEU A 303 28.25 1.23 -7.86
C LEU A 303 29.45 0.29 -7.70
N GLY A 304 29.22 -0.98 -7.46
CA GLY A 304 30.27 -1.96 -7.20
C GLY A 304 29.72 -3.25 -6.60
N PRO A 305 30.61 -4.12 -6.07
CA PRO A 305 30.21 -5.26 -5.26
C PRO A 305 29.41 -4.78 -4.05
N ASP A 306 28.50 -5.63 -3.60
CA ASP A 306 27.78 -5.48 -2.33
C ASP A 306 28.76 -5.21 -1.17
N ILE A 307 28.53 -4.10 -0.45
CA ILE A 307 29.40 -3.64 0.66
C ILE A 307 28.96 -4.27 1.99
N GLU A 308 27.66 -4.47 2.20
CA GLU A 308 27.10 -5.05 3.43
C GLU A 308 26.15 -6.20 3.08
N PRO A 309 26.60 -7.45 3.20
CA PRO A 309 25.76 -8.59 2.86
C PRO A 309 24.59 -8.73 3.82
N ASP A 310 23.50 -9.29 3.30
CA ASP A 310 22.28 -9.62 4.04
C ASP A 310 21.71 -8.40 4.78
N ASP A 311 21.57 -7.28 4.08
CA ASP A 311 21.04 -6.04 4.64
C ASP A 311 19.79 -5.54 3.89
N TYR A 312 19.34 -4.36 4.30
CA TYR A 312 18.15 -3.71 3.75
C TYR A 312 18.50 -2.39 3.07
N THR A 313 17.53 -1.83 2.39
CA THR A 313 17.55 -0.45 1.94
C THR A 313 16.13 0.09 2.04
N ALA A 314 15.99 1.41 2.21
CA ALA A 314 14.69 2.06 2.27
C ALA A 314 14.50 2.94 1.05
N LEU A 315 13.27 2.98 0.54
CA LEU A 315 12.85 3.87 -0.54
C LEU A 315 11.34 4.15 -0.40
N GLU A 316 10.90 5.25 -1.00
CA GLU A 316 9.50 5.67 -1.06
C GLU A 316 8.94 5.70 -2.50
N GLY A 317 7.62 5.62 -2.61
CA GLY A 317 6.92 5.69 -3.88
C GLY A 317 5.72 4.75 -3.97
N THR A 318 4.81 5.07 -4.89
CA THR A 318 3.71 4.15 -5.27
C THR A 318 4.21 2.81 -5.81
N SER A 319 5.48 2.77 -6.24
CA SER A 319 6.21 1.55 -6.58
C SER A 319 6.31 0.53 -5.45
N PHE A 320 6.21 0.94 -4.19
CA PHE A 320 6.24 0.06 -3.00
C PHE A 320 4.84 -0.22 -2.46
N SER A 321 3.90 0.70 -2.64
CA SER A 321 2.48 0.48 -2.35
C SER A 321 1.89 -0.61 -3.25
N SER A 322 2.23 -0.61 -4.54
CA SER A 322 1.72 -1.61 -5.50
C SER A 322 2.06 -3.06 -5.11
N PRO A 323 3.33 -3.43 -4.83
CA PRO A 323 3.67 -4.79 -4.42
C PRO A 323 3.13 -5.14 -3.03
N TYR A 324 2.94 -4.16 -2.13
CA TYR A 324 2.24 -4.41 -0.87
C TYR A 324 0.83 -4.96 -1.13
N VAL A 325 0.08 -4.30 -2.03
CA VAL A 325 -1.26 -4.75 -2.45
C VAL A 325 -1.20 -6.07 -3.22
N ALA A 326 -0.14 -6.32 -4.00
CA ALA A 326 0.07 -7.62 -4.64
C ALA A 326 0.22 -8.75 -3.61
N GLY A 327 0.95 -8.53 -2.52
CA GLY A 327 1.03 -9.46 -1.40
C GLY A 327 -0.32 -9.65 -0.70
N CYS A 328 -1.08 -8.57 -0.46
CA CYS A 328 -2.44 -8.68 0.10
C CYS A 328 -3.37 -9.49 -0.82
N ALA A 329 -3.29 -9.28 -2.14
CA ALA A 329 -4.03 -10.07 -3.11
C ALA A 329 -3.66 -11.56 -3.02
N ALA A 330 -2.39 -11.89 -2.78
CA ALA A 330 -1.96 -13.27 -2.61
C ALA A 330 -2.57 -13.93 -1.36
N LEU A 331 -2.63 -13.21 -0.23
CA LEU A 331 -3.30 -13.69 0.99
C LEU A 331 -4.80 -13.94 0.78
N ILE A 332 -5.48 -13.07 0.02
CA ILE A 332 -6.89 -13.24 -0.32
C ILE A 332 -7.09 -14.47 -1.22
N ILE A 333 -6.22 -14.67 -2.21
CA ILE A 333 -6.26 -15.86 -3.07
C ILE A 333 -6.08 -17.12 -2.22
N GLU A 334 -5.12 -17.13 -1.30
CA GLU A 334 -4.91 -18.26 -0.40
C GLU A 334 -6.17 -18.53 0.44
N ALA A 335 -6.79 -17.49 1.01
CA ALA A 335 -8.05 -17.62 1.74
C ALA A 335 -9.16 -18.21 0.86
N MET A 336 -9.32 -17.73 -0.38
CA MET A 336 -10.30 -18.27 -1.34
C MET A 336 -10.06 -19.77 -1.62
N GLU A 337 -8.82 -20.18 -1.81
CA GLU A 337 -8.45 -21.57 -2.11
C GLU A 337 -8.63 -22.49 -0.90
N ARG A 338 -8.33 -22.02 0.31
CA ARG A 338 -8.62 -22.74 1.56
C ARG A 338 -10.13 -22.96 1.76
N GLN A 339 -10.97 -22.05 1.26
CA GLN A 339 -12.42 -22.20 1.21
C GLN A 339 -12.92 -23.03 0.02
N GLY A 340 -12.01 -23.67 -0.73
CA GLY A 340 -12.35 -24.61 -1.80
C GLY A 340 -12.47 -23.98 -3.19
N THR A 341 -12.13 -22.70 -3.35
CA THR A 341 -12.04 -22.10 -4.68
C THR A 341 -10.95 -22.77 -5.49
N ARG A 342 -11.26 -23.18 -6.72
CA ARG A 342 -10.24 -23.59 -7.69
C ARG A 342 -9.95 -22.41 -8.60
N TRP A 343 -8.72 -21.90 -8.60
CA TRP A 343 -8.36 -20.78 -9.44
C TRP A 343 -8.57 -21.10 -10.93
N ASP A 344 -9.15 -20.17 -11.68
CA ASP A 344 -9.50 -20.34 -13.09
C ASP A 344 -8.68 -19.35 -13.93
N PHE A 345 -7.77 -19.88 -14.75
CA PHE A 345 -6.92 -19.12 -15.66
C PHE A 345 -7.58 -18.81 -17.03
N HIS A 346 -8.90 -18.98 -17.11
CA HIS A 346 -9.73 -18.67 -18.29
C HIS A 346 -10.84 -17.66 -17.98
N SER A 347 -10.86 -17.06 -16.79
CA SER A 347 -11.89 -16.12 -16.35
C SER A 347 -11.32 -15.00 -15.48
N ASP A 348 -11.91 -13.80 -15.56
CA ASP A 348 -11.65 -12.69 -14.62
C ASP A 348 -12.50 -12.78 -13.34
N ARG A 349 -13.31 -13.82 -13.14
CA ARG A 349 -14.22 -13.91 -11.99
C ARG A 349 -13.48 -13.75 -10.66
N HIS A 350 -12.42 -14.53 -10.44
CA HIS A 350 -11.65 -14.44 -9.20
C HIS A 350 -10.81 -13.17 -9.13
N PRO A 351 -10.08 -12.74 -10.19
CA PRO A 351 -9.41 -11.44 -10.19
C PRO A 351 -10.32 -10.26 -9.78
N ARG A 352 -11.52 -10.16 -10.37
CA ARG A 352 -12.49 -9.11 -10.03
C ARG A 352 -13.03 -9.25 -8.61
N GLN A 353 -13.19 -10.47 -8.11
CA GLN A 353 -13.60 -10.70 -6.72
C GLN A 353 -12.53 -10.25 -5.73
N VAL A 354 -11.25 -10.56 -5.98
CA VAL A 354 -10.12 -10.08 -5.16
C VAL A 354 -10.07 -8.55 -5.15
N LYS A 355 -10.14 -7.91 -6.33
CA LYS A 355 -10.20 -6.44 -6.44
C LYS A 355 -11.37 -5.87 -5.62
N MET A 356 -12.55 -6.46 -5.74
CA MET A 356 -13.72 -5.99 -5.02
C MET A 356 -13.57 -6.12 -3.51
N LEU A 357 -13.04 -7.24 -3.00
CA LEU A 357 -12.82 -7.43 -1.58
C LEU A 357 -11.86 -6.38 -1.02
N LEU A 358 -10.71 -6.19 -1.67
CA LEU A 358 -9.74 -5.16 -1.30
C LEU A 358 -10.35 -3.75 -1.26
N CYS A 359 -11.16 -3.39 -2.26
CA CYS A 359 -11.81 -2.09 -2.32
C CYS A 359 -12.99 -1.96 -1.34
N ALA A 360 -13.78 -3.01 -1.13
CA ALA A 360 -14.95 -2.98 -0.26
C ALA A 360 -14.54 -2.87 1.21
N THR A 361 -13.39 -3.44 1.58
CA THR A 361 -12.82 -3.34 2.93
C THR A 361 -11.78 -2.24 3.07
N ALA A 362 -11.53 -1.42 2.04
CA ALA A 362 -10.73 -0.21 2.21
C ALA A 362 -11.47 0.82 3.09
N SER A 363 -10.73 1.61 3.87
CA SER A 363 -11.27 2.66 4.73
C SER A 363 -10.71 4.01 4.31
N GLU A 364 -11.57 4.99 4.11
CA GLU A 364 -11.15 6.37 3.85
C GLU A 364 -10.22 6.87 4.96
N THR A 365 -9.19 7.64 4.58
CA THR A 365 -8.18 8.08 5.55
C THR A 365 -8.77 9.07 6.54
N ASN A 366 -9.73 9.87 6.07
CA ASN A 366 -10.31 11.00 6.80
C ASN A 366 -9.22 11.95 7.34
N ALA A 367 -8.14 12.12 6.58
CA ALA A 367 -7.02 12.97 6.90
C ALA A 367 -6.61 13.81 5.68
N PRO A 368 -6.05 15.01 5.88
CA PRO A 368 -5.37 15.73 4.80
C PRO A 368 -4.25 14.88 4.19
N ARG A 369 -3.92 15.16 2.93
CA ARG A 369 -2.65 14.72 2.35
C ARG A 369 -1.51 15.28 3.21
N GLU A 370 -0.37 14.59 3.27
CA GLU A 370 0.70 14.95 4.22
C GLU A 370 1.26 16.38 4.06
N ASN A 371 1.18 16.97 2.87
CA ASN A 371 1.55 18.36 2.63
C ASN A 371 0.36 19.35 2.64
N GLY A 372 -0.85 18.88 2.96
CA GLY A 372 -2.08 19.65 3.04
C GLY A 372 -2.70 20.07 1.70
N GLN A 373 -2.15 19.63 0.56
CA GLN A 373 -2.64 19.98 -0.78
C GLN A 373 -3.38 18.80 -1.43
N SER A 374 -4.37 19.09 -2.29
CA SER A 374 -5.12 18.03 -3.01
C SER A 374 -5.61 16.93 -2.06
N ASN A 375 -6.23 17.35 -0.97
CA ASN A 375 -6.67 16.47 0.11
C ASN A 375 -7.76 15.52 -0.38
N PRO A 376 -7.74 14.26 0.09
CA PRO A 376 -8.88 13.37 -0.03
C PRO A 376 -10.15 13.98 0.53
N THR A 377 -11.28 13.45 0.07
CA THR A 377 -12.62 13.91 0.42
C THR A 377 -13.41 12.75 0.96
N LEU A 378 -14.00 12.90 2.15
CA LEU A 378 -14.78 11.85 2.79
C LEU A 378 -16.14 11.65 2.09
N GLN A 379 -16.30 10.53 1.39
CA GLN A 379 -17.47 10.15 0.61
C GLN A 379 -18.49 9.31 1.38
N ARG A 380 -18.04 8.45 2.29
CA ARG A 380 -18.87 7.44 2.96
C ARG A 380 -19.70 6.62 1.95
N ALA A 381 -21.03 6.69 2.06
CA ALA A 381 -21.99 6.05 1.17
C ALA A 381 -22.47 6.95 0.00
N SER A 382 -21.85 8.12 -0.21
CA SER A 382 -22.19 9.02 -1.31
C SER A 382 -21.31 8.81 -2.55
N GLY A 383 -21.84 9.20 -3.72
CA GLY A 383 -21.07 9.19 -4.97
C GLY A 383 -19.96 10.24 -4.93
N GLY A 384 -18.76 9.84 -5.32
CA GLY A 384 -17.62 10.75 -5.33
C GLY A 384 -17.79 11.94 -6.28
N PRO A 385 -16.99 13.02 -6.09
CA PRO A 385 -16.92 14.13 -7.02
C PRO A 385 -16.66 13.65 -8.45
N ASP A 386 -17.03 14.46 -9.44
CA ASP A 386 -16.69 14.22 -10.85
C ASP A 386 -17.21 12.87 -11.41
N GLY A 387 -18.25 12.31 -10.78
CA GLY A 387 -18.89 11.06 -11.18
C GLY A 387 -18.19 9.80 -10.69
N PHE A 388 -17.30 9.91 -9.70
CA PHE A 388 -16.66 8.75 -9.09
C PHE A 388 -17.70 7.82 -8.42
N PRO A 389 -17.44 6.49 -8.39
CA PRO A 389 -18.30 5.54 -7.70
C PRO A 389 -18.58 5.89 -6.24
N VAL A 390 -19.64 5.31 -5.68
CA VAL A 390 -19.98 5.45 -4.26
C VAL A 390 -18.81 5.06 -3.37
N GLY A 391 -18.48 5.91 -2.40
CA GLY A 391 -17.39 5.70 -1.44
C GLY A 391 -15.99 5.80 -2.05
N LYS A 392 -15.87 6.44 -3.23
CA LYS A 392 -14.62 6.55 -3.96
C LYS A 392 -14.34 8.00 -4.32
N ASP A 393 -13.11 8.45 -4.15
CA ASP A 393 -12.64 9.72 -4.73
C ASP A 393 -11.44 9.54 -5.67
N ARG A 394 -10.98 10.65 -6.24
CA ARG A 394 -9.85 10.68 -7.18
C ARG A 394 -8.48 10.65 -6.51
N PHE A 395 -8.38 10.87 -5.21
CA PHE A 395 -7.10 11.02 -4.50
C PHE A 395 -6.68 9.72 -3.85
N GLU A 396 -7.54 9.13 -3.03
CA GLU A 396 -7.27 7.88 -2.30
C GLU A 396 -8.10 6.70 -2.79
N GLY A 397 -8.97 6.90 -3.79
CA GLY A 397 -9.83 5.84 -4.28
C GLY A 397 -10.86 5.47 -3.21
N TYR A 398 -10.96 4.18 -2.89
CA TYR A 398 -11.80 3.68 -1.78
C TYR A 398 -11.13 3.83 -0.40
N GLY A 399 -9.92 4.40 -0.34
CA GLY A 399 -9.17 4.63 0.89
C GLY A 399 -8.04 3.64 1.12
N LEU A 400 -7.58 3.60 2.36
CA LEU A 400 -6.48 2.75 2.85
C LEU A 400 -6.87 1.27 2.84
N ILE A 401 -5.95 0.43 2.37
CA ILE A 401 -6.07 -1.03 2.40
C ILE A 401 -6.23 -1.58 3.83
N ASN A 402 -7.14 -2.55 4.00
CA ASN A 402 -7.26 -3.35 5.23
C ASN A 402 -7.25 -4.84 4.86
N ALA A 403 -6.06 -5.43 4.79
CA ALA A 403 -5.86 -6.81 4.32
C ALA A 403 -6.52 -7.85 5.24
N GLU A 404 -6.43 -7.64 6.56
CA GLU A 404 -7.07 -8.49 7.57
C GLU A 404 -8.57 -8.59 7.31
N ALA A 405 -9.27 -7.46 7.18
CA ALA A 405 -10.70 -7.42 6.92
C ALA A 405 -11.07 -8.13 5.61
N ALA A 406 -10.26 -8.01 4.55
CA ALA A 406 -10.50 -8.71 3.28
C ALA A 406 -10.35 -10.24 3.40
N VAL A 407 -9.40 -10.72 4.21
CA VAL A 407 -9.22 -12.16 4.49
C VAL A 407 -10.35 -12.68 5.38
N GLU A 408 -10.71 -11.93 6.43
CA GLU A 408 -11.82 -12.27 7.33
C GLU A 408 -13.17 -12.30 6.58
N ALA A 409 -13.38 -11.39 5.62
CA ALA A 409 -14.57 -11.36 4.78
C ALA A 409 -14.84 -12.70 4.06
N LEU A 410 -13.78 -13.45 3.73
CA LEU A 410 -13.86 -14.77 3.11
C LEU A 410 -13.84 -15.92 4.11
N SER A 411 -13.16 -15.73 5.24
CA SER A 411 -12.85 -16.81 6.18
C SER A 411 -13.86 -16.93 7.30
N LEU A 412 -14.66 -15.90 7.54
CA LEU A 412 -15.57 -15.79 8.67
C LEU A 412 -16.97 -15.38 8.21
N THR A 413 -17.96 -16.01 8.82
CA THR A 413 -19.39 -15.78 8.56
C THR A 413 -20.03 -15.11 9.77
N TYR A 414 -20.83 -14.07 9.53
CA TYR A 414 -21.74 -13.54 10.53
C TYR A 414 -23.11 -14.23 10.40
N ILE A 415 -23.64 -14.71 11.52
CA ILE A 415 -24.91 -15.44 11.56
C ILE A 415 -26.02 -14.44 11.89
N PRO A 416 -26.99 -14.20 10.97
CA PRO A 416 -28.13 -13.35 11.27
C PRO A 416 -28.88 -13.79 12.54
N GLY A 417 -29.37 -12.83 13.32
CA GLY A 417 -30.01 -13.08 14.62
C GLY A 417 -29.06 -13.17 15.81
N THR A 418 -27.74 -12.99 15.61
CA THR A 418 -26.75 -12.97 16.69
C THR A 418 -26.29 -11.54 17.04
N SER A 419 -25.42 -11.43 18.04
CA SER A 419 -24.76 -10.20 18.44
C SER A 419 -23.28 -10.44 18.66
N ILE A 420 -22.44 -9.47 18.31
CA ILE A 420 -21.00 -9.46 18.54
C ILE A 420 -20.57 -8.14 19.19
N ARG A 421 -19.42 -8.19 19.85
CA ARG A 421 -18.70 -7.01 20.34
C ARG A 421 -17.26 -7.09 19.88
N GLU A 422 -16.79 -6.05 19.21
CA GLU A 422 -15.45 -5.98 18.61
C GLU A 422 -14.85 -4.59 18.88
N GLU A 423 -13.55 -4.43 18.67
CA GLU A 423 -12.84 -3.18 18.96
C GLU A 423 -11.98 -2.72 17.77
N MET A 424 -11.95 -1.40 17.55
CA MET A 424 -11.08 -0.74 16.57
C MET A 424 -10.22 0.30 17.29
N GLY A 425 -8.90 0.15 17.24
CA GLY A 425 -7.95 1.00 17.95
C GLY A 425 -7.63 2.30 17.22
N SER A 426 -6.93 3.22 17.88
CA SER A 426 -6.62 4.57 17.36
C SER A 426 -5.34 4.64 16.54
N GLY A 427 -4.40 3.71 16.76
CA GLY A 427 -3.07 3.68 16.14
C GLY A 427 -3.08 3.38 14.65
N PRO A 428 -1.97 3.66 13.95
CA PRO A 428 -1.85 3.45 12.52
C PRO A 428 -1.88 1.98 12.11
N GLY A 429 -1.40 1.07 12.97
CA GLY A 429 -1.46 -0.39 12.76
C GLY A 429 -2.73 -1.06 13.31
N ASP A 430 -3.60 -0.30 13.99
CA ASP A 430 -4.80 -0.87 14.61
C ASP A 430 -5.88 -1.15 13.56
N ARG A 431 -6.69 -2.20 13.80
CA ARG A 431 -7.83 -2.56 12.97
C ARG A 431 -8.75 -1.35 12.74
N ARG A 432 -9.05 -1.07 11.46
CA ARG A 432 -9.98 0.02 11.04
C ARG A 432 -11.28 -0.48 10.43
N VAL A 433 -11.32 -1.75 10.06
CA VAL A 433 -12.44 -2.34 9.33
C VAL A 433 -12.70 -3.74 9.87
N TRP A 434 -13.98 -4.05 10.05
CA TRP A 434 -14.46 -5.39 10.34
C TRP A 434 -15.35 -5.84 9.18
N ALA A 435 -15.19 -7.08 8.71
CA ALA A 435 -15.95 -7.56 7.57
C ALA A 435 -16.23 -9.06 7.63
N ARG A 436 -17.48 -9.47 7.32
CA ARG A 436 -17.90 -10.88 7.34
C ARG A 436 -18.83 -11.20 6.18
N THR A 437 -18.78 -12.44 5.71
CA THR A 437 -19.81 -12.96 4.80
C THR A 437 -21.10 -13.21 5.57
N VAL A 438 -22.25 -12.88 4.96
CA VAL A 438 -23.58 -13.23 5.45
C VAL A 438 -24.32 -14.00 4.36
N HIS A 439 -24.93 -15.13 4.71
CA HIS A 439 -25.78 -15.90 3.81
C HIS A 439 -27.24 -15.56 4.08
N LEU A 440 -27.95 -15.11 3.04
CA LEU A 440 -29.36 -14.73 3.11
C LEU A 440 -30.17 -15.61 2.16
N ALA A 441 -31.26 -16.17 2.68
CA ALA A 441 -32.25 -16.87 1.87
C ALA A 441 -33.16 -15.88 1.12
N ALA A 442 -33.74 -16.32 0.02
CA ALA A 442 -34.71 -15.55 -0.74
C ALA A 442 -35.93 -15.15 0.13
N GLY A 443 -36.31 -13.88 0.07
CA GLY A 443 -37.49 -13.34 0.77
C GLY A 443 -37.25 -12.98 2.24
N THR A 444 -36.04 -13.20 2.76
CA THR A 444 -35.67 -12.89 4.14
C THR A 444 -35.08 -11.47 4.25
N ALA A 445 -35.55 -10.68 5.22
CA ALA A 445 -34.95 -9.39 5.55
C ALA A 445 -33.87 -9.55 6.63
N LEU A 446 -32.76 -8.85 6.45
CA LEU A 446 -31.70 -8.66 7.42
C LEU A 446 -31.77 -7.22 7.93
N ASP A 447 -32.02 -7.05 9.22
CA ASP A 447 -31.93 -5.76 9.91
C ASP A 447 -30.68 -5.79 10.79
N VAL A 448 -29.74 -4.88 10.56
CA VAL A 448 -28.47 -4.81 11.30
C VAL A 448 -28.35 -3.45 11.95
N THR A 449 -27.93 -3.44 13.21
CA THR A 449 -27.61 -2.23 13.97
C THR A 449 -26.19 -2.31 14.50
N VAL A 450 -25.49 -1.17 14.47
CA VAL A 450 -24.21 -0.94 15.13
C VAL A 450 -24.37 0.15 16.17
N ASP A 451 -24.07 -0.17 17.42
CA ASP A 451 -23.95 0.80 18.50
C ASP A 451 -22.49 1.25 18.58
N ASN A 452 -22.25 2.50 18.19
CA ASN A 452 -20.90 3.07 18.13
C ASN A 452 -20.38 3.49 19.51
N PRO A 453 -19.07 3.42 19.75
CA PRO A 453 -18.47 3.99 20.95
C PRO A 453 -18.64 5.51 20.98
N ALA A 454 -18.67 6.09 22.18
CA ALA A 454 -18.94 7.52 22.36
C ALA A 454 -18.01 8.44 21.54
N ASP A 455 -16.74 8.03 21.38
CA ASP A 455 -15.73 8.80 20.65
C ASP A 455 -15.53 8.31 19.20
N GLY A 456 -16.19 7.22 18.77
CA GLY A 456 -16.03 6.63 17.44
C GLY A 456 -17.19 6.93 16.50
N ASP A 457 -16.84 7.17 15.25
CA ASP A 457 -17.76 7.31 14.13
C ASP A 457 -17.47 6.15 13.18
N PHE A 458 -18.26 5.07 13.30
CA PHE A 458 -18.11 3.89 12.44
C PHE A 458 -19.36 3.73 11.59
N ASP A 459 -19.14 3.55 10.29
CA ASP A 459 -20.20 3.42 9.30
C ASP A 459 -20.46 1.94 8.98
N LEU A 460 -21.71 1.62 8.65
CA LEU A 460 -22.18 0.27 8.33
C LEU A 460 -22.52 0.13 6.84
N TYR A 461 -21.98 -0.89 6.19
CA TYR A 461 -22.17 -1.14 4.76
C TYR A 461 -22.51 -2.61 4.48
N LEU A 462 -23.37 -2.81 3.49
CA LEU A 462 -23.68 -4.12 2.93
C LEU A 462 -23.36 -4.10 1.44
N TYR A 463 -22.39 -4.91 1.01
CA TYR A 463 -21.98 -5.05 -0.38
C TYR A 463 -22.44 -6.38 -0.97
N ARG A 464 -22.62 -6.40 -2.29
CA ARG A 464 -22.79 -7.64 -3.05
C ARG A 464 -21.45 -8.39 -3.08
N MET A 465 -21.47 -9.70 -2.85
CA MET A 465 -20.28 -10.54 -2.99
C MET A 465 -19.83 -10.72 -4.45
N ALA A 466 -20.77 -10.61 -5.40
CA ALA A 466 -20.44 -10.54 -6.82
C ALA A 466 -20.02 -9.10 -7.20
N PRO A 467 -18.83 -8.92 -7.78
CA PRO A 467 -18.28 -7.61 -8.11
C PRO A 467 -18.95 -6.99 -9.36
N SER A 468 -18.70 -5.70 -9.60
CA SER A 468 -19.07 -5.05 -10.86
C SER A 468 -18.28 -5.62 -12.07
N ALA A 469 -18.61 -5.16 -13.28
CA ALA A 469 -17.88 -5.54 -14.50
C ALA A 469 -16.40 -5.10 -14.47
N SER A 470 -16.05 -4.04 -13.75
CA SER A 470 -14.68 -3.56 -13.57
C SER A 470 -14.03 -4.05 -12.27
N GLY A 471 -14.71 -4.92 -11.51
CA GLY A 471 -14.19 -5.43 -10.24
C GLY A 471 -14.40 -4.49 -9.04
N THR A 472 -15.22 -3.45 -9.18
CA THR A 472 -15.51 -2.52 -8.07
C THR A 472 -16.59 -3.07 -7.12
N PRO A 473 -16.60 -2.61 -5.84
CA PRO A 473 -17.70 -2.87 -4.91
C PRO A 473 -19.05 -2.41 -5.45
N VAL A 474 -20.09 -3.17 -5.11
CA VAL A 474 -21.49 -2.84 -5.43
C VAL A 474 -22.26 -2.76 -4.13
N LEU A 475 -22.60 -1.54 -3.70
CA LEU A 475 -23.32 -1.28 -2.47
C LEU A 475 -24.79 -1.71 -2.60
N LEU A 476 -25.29 -2.46 -1.63
CA LEU A 476 -26.68 -2.92 -1.54
C LEU A 476 -27.49 -2.09 -0.56
N ALA A 477 -26.90 -1.80 0.59
CA ALA A 477 -27.46 -0.96 1.65
C ALA A 477 -26.31 -0.37 2.48
N SER A 478 -26.57 0.73 3.17
CA SER A 478 -25.62 1.36 4.08
C SER A 478 -26.35 2.23 5.10
N SER A 479 -25.68 2.47 6.22
CA SER A 479 -25.99 3.54 7.16
C SER A 479 -24.65 4.18 7.52
N ALA A 480 -24.56 5.49 7.29
CA ALA A 480 -23.31 6.23 7.42
C ALA A 480 -23.58 7.65 7.95
N ASN A 481 -24.23 7.71 9.11
CA ASN A 481 -24.63 8.96 9.73
C ASN A 481 -23.41 9.61 10.41
N PRO A 482 -23.09 10.87 10.07
CA PRO A 482 -21.89 11.49 10.61
C PRO A 482 -22.01 11.80 12.10
N GLY A 483 -20.94 11.51 12.85
CA GLY A 483 -20.74 11.96 14.22
C GLY A 483 -20.39 10.84 15.20
N ALA A 484 -19.46 11.13 16.12
CA ALA A 484 -19.06 10.21 17.17
C ALA A 484 -20.25 9.76 18.05
N GLY A 485 -20.31 8.46 18.36
CA GLY A 485 -21.38 7.85 19.15
C GLY A 485 -22.72 7.74 18.43
N THR A 486 -22.81 8.12 17.15
CA THR A 486 -24.03 7.96 16.36
C THR A 486 -24.17 6.51 15.94
N GLY A 487 -25.26 5.85 16.32
CA GLY A 487 -25.52 4.46 15.90
C GLY A 487 -25.89 4.36 14.41
N GLU A 488 -25.63 3.21 13.83
CA GLU A 488 -25.94 2.91 12.42
C GLU A 488 -26.97 1.80 12.33
N SER A 489 -27.89 1.87 11.36
CA SER A 489 -28.86 0.79 11.12
C SER A 489 -29.26 0.69 9.66
N LEU A 490 -29.23 -0.53 9.12
CA LEU A 490 -29.69 -0.82 7.77
C LEU A 490 -30.65 -2.01 7.73
N THR A 491 -31.53 -2.02 6.72
CA THR A 491 -32.41 -3.12 6.39
C THR A 491 -32.17 -3.53 4.94
N TYR A 492 -32.05 -4.84 4.69
CA TYR A 492 -31.93 -5.38 3.34
C TYR A 492 -32.72 -6.69 3.18
N THR A 493 -33.59 -6.76 2.18
CA THR A 493 -34.34 -7.97 1.82
C THR A 493 -33.76 -8.57 0.54
N SER A 494 -33.29 -9.81 0.61
CA SER A 494 -32.80 -10.50 -0.58
C SER A 494 -33.95 -11.08 -1.42
N GLY A 495 -33.88 -10.90 -2.74
CA GLY A 495 -34.83 -11.55 -3.68
C GLY A 495 -34.45 -12.98 -4.06
N SER A 496 -33.26 -13.44 -3.69
CA SER A 496 -32.73 -14.77 -4.00
C SER A 496 -31.79 -15.26 -2.91
N ASP A 497 -31.46 -16.56 -2.91
CA ASP A 497 -30.39 -17.07 -2.06
C ASP A 497 -29.06 -16.42 -2.48
N VAL A 498 -28.39 -15.74 -1.55
CA VAL A 498 -27.22 -14.92 -1.86
C VAL A 498 -26.24 -14.86 -0.70
N SER A 499 -24.97 -14.67 -1.02
CA SER A 499 -23.96 -14.25 -0.07
C SER A 499 -23.67 -12.76 -0.25
N VAL A 500 -23.69 -12.02 0.85
CA VAL A 500 -23.40 -10.59 0.90
C VAL A 500 -22.25 -10.35 1.86
N LEU A 501 -21.59 -9.20 1.70
CA LEU A 501 -20.47 -8.78 2.53
C LEU A 501 -20.94 -7.66 3.46
N LEU A 502 -20.96 -7.93 4.76
CA LEU A 502 -21.28 -6.96 5.81
C LEU A 502 -19.97 -6.34 6.32
N VAL A 503 -19.89 -5.02 6.34
CA VAL A 503 -18.66 -4.27 6.68
C VAL A 503 -18.97 -3.14 7.63
N VAL A 504 -18.18 -3.02 8.70
CA VAL A 504 -18.13 -1.84 9.58
C VAL A 504 -16.81 -1.14 9.32
N LYS A 505 -16.83 0.16 9.06
CA LYS A 505 -15.62 0.95 8.76
C LYS A 505 -15.49 2.11 9.74
N ARG A 506 -14.33 2.24 10.36
CA ARG A 506 -13.98 3.41 11.17
C ARG A 506 -13.70 4.62 10.29
N VAL A 507 -14.50 5.68 10.47
CA VAL A 507 -14.26 7.00 9.89
C VAL A 507 -13.38 7.84 10.81
N SER A 508 -13.66 7.83 12.12
CA SER A 508 -12.85 8.52 13.12
C SER A 508 -13.00 7.90 14.51
N GLY A 509 -12.16 8.34 15.44
CA GLY A 509 -12.19 7.86 16.82
C GLY A 509 -11.64 6.45 16.97
N PHE A 510 -12.09 5.74 17.99
CA PHE A 510 -11.68 4.38 18.35
C PHE A 510 -12.63 3.82 19.42
N GLY A 511 -12.45 2.54 19.75
CA GLY A 511 -13.14 1.88 20.85
C GLY A 511 -14.01 0.71 20.41
N PRO A 512 -14.71 0.09 21.36
CA PRO A 512 -15.55 -1.07 21.11
C PRO A 512 -16.88 -0.66 20.48
N PHE A 513 -17.38 -1.45 19.53
CA PHE A 513 -18.73 -1.37 18.99
C PHE A 513 -19.48 -2.68 19.21
N ASP A 514 -20.79 -2.58 19.38
CA ASP A 514 -21.69 -3.74 19.39
C ASP A 514 -22.42 -3.81 18.06
N LEU A 515 -22.43 -4.98 17.41
CA LEU A 515 -23.22 -5.23 16.22
C LEU A 515 -24.21 -6.35 16.51
N TYR A 516 -25.48 -6.12 16.20
CA TYR A 516 -26.52 -7.12 16.34
C TYR A 516 -27.50 -7.05 15.17
N SER A 517 -28.21 -8.14 14.94
CA SER A 517 -29.16 -8.21 13.84
C SER A 517 -30.40 -9.00 14.19
N THR A 518 -31.50 -8.67 13.53
CA THR A 518 -32.69 -9.52 13.46
C THR A 518 -32.90 -10.02 12.04
N GLN A 519 -33.55 -11.17 11.93
CA GLN A 519 -33.92 -11.77 10.65
C GLN A 519 -35.41 -12.10 10.65
N THR A 520 -36.13 -11.69 9.61
CA THR A 520 -37.55 -12.05 9.44
C THR A 520 -37.69 -13.35 8.66
N GLU A 521 -38.64 -14.20 9.07
CA GLU A 521 -38.99 -15.43 8.32
C GLU A 521 -39.47 -15.07 6.91
N PRO A 522 -39.19 -15.90 5.88
CA PRO A 522 -39.65 -15.65 4.53
C PRO A 522 -41.17 -15.51 4.51
N VAL A 523 -41.70 -14.45 3.89
CA VAL A 523 -43.15 -14.31 3.70
C VAL A 523 -43.63 -15.50 2.89
N ALA A 524 -44.32 -16.44 3.54
CA ALA A 524 -44.93 -17.58 2.88
C ALA A 524 -45.92 -17.05 1.83
N VAL A 525 -45.55 -17.16 0.55
CA VAL A 525 -46.49 -16.96 -0.54
C VAL A 525 -47.49 -18.11 -0.46
N LEU A 526 -48.66 -17.84 0.12
CA LEU A 526 -49.78 -18.77 0.06
C LEU A 526 -50.06 -19.05 -1.44
N PRO A 527 -50.03 -20.31 -1.90
CA PRO A 527 -50.37 -20.62 -3.28
C PRO A 527 -51.82 -20.18 -3.55
N GLN A 528 -52.01 -19.38 -4.60
CA GLN A 528 -53.33 -19.00 -5.12
C GLN A 528 -54.02 -20.17 -5.82
#